data_AF-A0A1H0VYI5-F1
#
_entry.id   AF-A0A1H0VYI5-F1
#
_cell.length_a   1.000
_cell.length_b   1.000
_cell.length_c   1.000
_cell.angle_alpha   90.00
_cell.angle_beta   90.00
_cell.angle_gamma   90.00
#
_symmetry.space_group_name_H-M   'P 1'
#
loop_
_entity.id
_entity.type
_entity.pdbx_description
1 polymer ?
#
loop_
_entity_poly.entity_id
_entity_poly.type
_entity_poly.pdbx_seq_one_letter_code
_entity_poly.pdbx_strand_id
1 'polypeptide(L)'
;LGMGETREEISEALRDLHAAGCDLITITQYLRPSERHLPVDRWVKPQEFVDLQQEADEIGFLGVMSGPLVRSSYRAGRLWATAMRKKGWEIPAQLAHIESSGSTRQEASSILAAHAGV
;
A
#
# COMPACT_ATOMS: atom_id res chain seq x y z
N LEU A 1 -10.31 0.25 -1.14
CA LEU A 1 -10.83 1.13 -2.21
C LEU A 1 -11.80 0.37 -3.10
N GLY A 2 -12.75 1.06 -3.73
CA GLY A 2 -13.78 0.47 -4.57
C GLY A 2 -15.08 0.10 -3.84
N MET A 3 -15.31 0.68 -2.66
CA MET A 3 -16.50 0.44 -1.83
C MET A 3 -17.47 1.64 -1.80
N GLY A 4 -17.23 2.68 -2.60
CA GLY A 4 -18.04 3.91 -2.67
C GLY A 4 -17.32 5.16 -2.20
N GLU A 5 -16.07 5.04 -1.76
CA GLU A 5 -15.28 6.18 -1.28
C GLU A 5 -14.78 7.10 -2.41
N THR A 6 -14.81 8.40 -2.14
CA THR A 6 -14.28 9.48 -2.98
C THR A 6 -12.77 9.66 -2.79
N ARG A 7 -12.13 10.45 -3.68
CA ARG A 7 -10.69 10.72 -3.59
C ARG A 7 -10.35 11.54 -2.35
N GLU A 8 -11.25 12.44 -1.98
CA GLU A 8 -11.14 13.37 -0.86
C GLU A 8 -11.26 12.61 0.47
N GLU A 9 -12.22 11.69 0.60
CA GLU A 9 -12.36 10.83 1.78
C GLU A 9 -11.12 9.94 1.99
N ILE A 10 -10.49 9.48 0.90
CA ILE A 10 -9.23 8.72 1.01
C ILE A 10 -8.11 9.61 1.56
N SER A 11 -7.97 10.84 1.05
CA SER A 11 -6.97 11.81 1.54
C SER A 11 -7.17 12.16 3.01
N GLU A 12 -8.42 12.38 3.42
CA GLU A 12 -8.78 12.65 4.82
C GLU A 12 -8.41 11.45 5.70
N ALA A 13 -8.82 10.25 5.32
CA ALA A 13 -8.51 9.03 6.06
C ALA A 13 -6.99 8.78 6.20
N LEU A 14 -6.19 9.08 5.17
CA LEU A 14 -4.72 8.97 5.25
C LEU A 14 -4.14 9.92 6.30
N ARG A 15 -4.62 11.17 6.35
CA ARG A 15 -4.17 12.16 7.34
C ARG A 15 -4.59 11.76 8.75
N ASP A 16 -5.83 11.29 8.91
CA ASP A 16 -6.36 10.86 10.21
C ASP A 16 -5.60 9.65 10.77
N LEU A 17 -5.34 8.65 9.92
CA LEU A 17 -4.55 7.48 10.30
C LEU A 17 -3.15 7.89 10.74
N HIS A 18 -2.49 8.76 9.99
CA HIS A 18 -1.15 9.24 10.34
C HIS A 18 -1.19 10.06 11.65
N ALA A 19 -2.15 10.95 11.82
CA ALA A 19 -2.33 11.74 13.04
C ALA A 19 -2.58 10.86 14.27
N ALA A 20 -3.23 9.70 14.09
CA ALA A 20 -3.42 8.69 15.13
C ALA A 20 -2.15 7.86 15.45
N GLY A 21 -1.03 8.12 14.79
CA GLY A 21 0.24 7.42 15.00
C GLY A 21 0.42 6.15 14.16
N CYS A 22 -0.31 6.03 13.05
CA CYS A 22 -0.13 4.90 12.13
C CYS A 22 1.18 5.03 11.35
N ASP A 23 2.10 4.08 11.53
CA ASP A 23 3.41 4.07 10.84
C ASP A 23 3.35 3.47 9.43
N LEU A 24 2.50 2.46 9.22
CA LEU A 24 2.51 1.61 8.03
C LEU A 24 1.11 1.56 7.42
N ILE A 25 1.02 1.73 6.10
CA ILE A 25 -0.27 1.72 5.39
C ILE A 25 -0.24 0.84 4.16
N THR A 26 -1.32 0.08 3.96
CA THR A 26 -1.58 -0.66 2.72
C THR A 26 -2.84 -0.15 2.05
N ILE A 27 -2.74 0.22 0.77
CA ILE A 27 -3.84 0.76 -0.04
C ILE A 27 -4.18 -0.26 -1.12
N THR A 28 -5.44 -0.73 -1.14
CA THR A 28 -5.81 -1.91 -1.94
C THR A 28 -7.21 -1.83 -2.55
N GLN A 29 -7.43 -2.61 -3.60
CA GLN A 29 -8.73 -2.81 -4.25
C GLN A 29 -9.57 -3.82 -3.45
N TYR A 30 -10.83 -3.47 -3.22
CA TYR A 30 -11.84 -4.37 -2.73
C TYR A 30 -12.20 -5.38 -3.82
N LEU A 31 -12.07 -6.67 -3.50
CA LEU A 31 -12.55 -7.76 -4.32
C LEU A 31 -13.75 -8.39 -3.62
N ARG A 32 -14.93 -8.23 -4.21
CA ARG A 32 -16.18 -8.79 -3.70
C ARG A 32 -16.09 -10.34 -3.65
N PRO A 33 -16.17 -10.97 -2.46
CA PRO A 33 -16.00 -12.42 -2.34
C PRO A 33 -17.17 -13.23 -2.92
N SER A 34 -18.40 -12.71 -2.80
CA SER A 34 -19.61 -13.35 -3.33
C SER A 34 -20.73 -12.32 -3.51
N GLU A 35 -21.81 -12.74 -4.16
CA GLU A 35 -23.00 -11.91 -4.40
C GLU A 35 -23.67 -11.37 -3.12
N ARG A 36 -23.42 -12.00 -1.97
CA ARG A 36 -23.97 -11.53 -0.69
C ARG A 36 -23.19 -10.37 -0.07
N HIS A 37 -22.02 -10.05 -0.59
CA HIS A 37 -21.18 -8.96 -0.10
C HIS A 37 -21.46 -7.66 -0.88
N LEU A 38 -21.05 -6.53 -0.30
CA LEU A 38 -21.13 -5.21 -0.91
C LEU A 38 -20.68 -5.27 -2.38
N PRO A 39 -21.45 -4.74 -3.34
CA PRO A 39 -21.01 -4.63 -4.72
C PRO A 39 -19.70 -3.82 -4.81
N VAL A 40 -18.86 -4.13 -5.80
CA VAL A 40 -17.73 -3.25 -6.12
C VAL A 40 -18.33 -2.00 -6.77
N ASP A 41 -18.08 -0.84 -6.17
CA ASP A 41 -18.54 0.45 -6.69
C ASP A 41 -17.67 0.90 -7.86
N ARG A 42 -16.34 0.83 -7.68
CA ARG A 42 -15.37 1.19 -8.73
C ARG A 42 -14.12 0.32 -8.71
N TRP A 43 -13.53 0.17 -9.89
CA TRP A 43 -12.21 -0.43 -10.09
C TRP A 43 -11.17 0.69 -10.20
N VAL A 44 -10.35 0.84 -9.18
CA VAL A 44 -9.35 1.91 -9.10
C VAL A 44 -8.23 1.65 -10.10
N LYS A 45 -7.83 2.68 -10.86
CA LYS A 45 -6.78 2.54 -11.87
C LYS A 45 -5.41 2.38 -11.20
N PRO A 46 -4.45 1.64 -11.81
CA PRO A 46 -3.08 1.55 -11.29
C PRO A 46 -2.42 2.90 -11.02
N GLN A 47 -2.66 3.91 -11.87
CA GLN A 47 -2.10 5.25 -11.65
C GLN A 47 -2.61 5.89 -10.35
N GLU A 48 -3.91 5.74 -10.02
CA GLU A 48 -4.45 6.28 -8.77
C GLU A 48 -3.78 5.65 -7.54
N PHE A 49 -3.40 4.38 -7.60
CA PHE A 49 -2.61 3.75 -6.53
C PHE A 49 -1.21 4.34 -6.40
N VAL A 50 -0.57 4.73 -7.51
CA VAL A 50 0.74 5.42 -7.48
C VAL A 50 0.59 6.81 -6.86
N ASP A 51 -0.43 7.57 -7.27
CA ASP A 51 -0.68 8.91 -6.75
C ASP A 51 -0.97 8.87 -5.24
N LEU A 52 -1.75 7.89 -4.78
CA LEU A 52 -2.02 7.67 -3.36
C LEU A 52 -0.80 7.20 -2.57
N GLN A 53 0.08 6.42 -3.19
CA GLN A 53 1.35 6.05 -2.57
C GLN A 53 2.21 7.29 -2.32
N GLN A 54 2.33 8.14 -3.34
CA GLN A 54 3.08 9.38 -3.22
C GLN A 54 2.49 10.31 -2.15
N GLU A 55 1.16 10.48 -2.11
CA GLU A 55 0.53 11.27 -1.05
C GLU A 55 0.81 10.71 0.35
N ALA A 56 0.72 9.38 0.54
CA ALA A 56 1.02 8.77 1.83
C ALA A 56 2.51 8.93 2.22
N ASP A 57 3.43 8.82 1.26
CA ASP A 57 4.85 9.10 1.50
C ASP A 57 5.08 10.57 1.89
N GLU A 58 4.38 11.53 1.24
CA GLU A 58 4.44 12.96 1.56
C GLU A 58 3.83 13.30 2.93
N ILE A 59 2.78 12.59 3.36
CA ILE A 59 2.18 12.72 4.70
C ILE A 59 3.17 12.29 5.79
N GLY A 60 4.06 11.34 5.50
CA GLY A 60 5.11 10.91 6.42
C GLY A 60 5.04 9.45 6.88
N PHE A 61 4.20 8.61 6.26
CA PHE A 61 4.16 7.19 6.58
C PHE A 61 5.54 6.54 6.42
N LEU A 62 5.90 5.66 7.35
CA LEU A 62 7.20 5.01 7.36
C LEU A 62 7.29 3.88 6.32
N GLY A 63 6.16 3.27 5.99
CA GLY A 63 6.09 2.31 4.90
C GLY A 63 4.71 2.31 4.25
N VAL A 64 4.71 2.39 2.93
CA VAL A 64 3.51 2.40 2.10
C VAL A 64 3.57 1.24 1.12
N MET A 65 2.48 0.49 1.00
CA MET A 65 2.27 -0.44 -0.12
C MET A 65 0.93 -0.16 -0.77
N SER A 66 0.96 0.10 -2.08
CA SER A 66 -0.21 0.51 -2.83
C SER A 66 -0.34 -0.29 -4.12
N GLY A 67 -1.51 -0.87 -4.34
CA GLY A 67 -1.81 -1.60 -5.57
C GLY A 67 -3.05 -2.48 -5.49
N PRO A 68 -3.58 -2.90 -6.65
CA PRO A 68 -4.86 -3.61 -6.73
C PRO A 68 -4.84 -4.98 -6.04
N LEU A 69 -3.69 -5.64 -5.99
CA LEU A 69 -3.54 -6.96 -5.39
C LEU A 69 -2.82 -6.94 -4.03
N VAL A 70 -2.40 -5.76 -3.55
CA VAL A 70 -1.81 -5.61 -2.21
C VAL A 70 -2.79 -6.10 -1.15
N ARG A 71 -2.29 -6.65 -0.06
CA ARG A 71 -3.05 -7.05 1.15
C ARG A 71 -2.26 -6.64 2.39
N SER A 72 -2.91 -6.60 3.54
CA SER A 72 -2.28 -6.21 4.81
C SER A 72 -1.02 -7.02 5.15
N SER A 73 -1.03 -8.33 4.89
CA SER A 73 0.12 -9.21 5.11
C SER A 73 1.10 -9.25 3.94
N TYR A 74 0.75 -8.64 2.81
CA TYR A 74 1.58 -8.67 1.62
C TYR A 74 2.90 -8.00 1.91
N ARG A 75 3.98 -8.78 1.87
CA ARG A 75 5.36 -8.30 2.11
C ARG A 75 5.51 -7.50 3.41
N ALA A 76 4.73 -7.84 4.44
CA ALA A 76 4.72 -7.15 5.73
C ALA A 76 6.13 -7.07 6.36
N GLY A 77 6.96 -8.11 6.19
CA GLY A 77 8.35 -8.08 6.63
C GLY A 77 9.18 -6.94 6.01
N ARG A 78 9.00 -6.67 4.71
CA ARG A 78 9.71 -5.56 4.03
C ARG A 78 9.21 -4.20 4.52
N LEU A 79 7.90 -4.03 4.71
CA LEU A 79 7.33 -2.81 5.31
C LEU A 79 7.91 -2.57 6.70
N TRP A 80 7.90 -3.60 7.56
CA TRP A 80 8.48 -3.55 8.89
C TRP A 80 9.97 -3.16 8.85
N ALA A 81 10.79 -3.84 8.05
CA ALA A 81 12.22 -3.53 7.93
C ALA A 81 12.48 -2.10 7.45
N THR A 82 11.64 -1.58 6.55
CA THR A 82 11.73 -0.20 6.06
C THR A 82 11.44 0.80 7.18
N ALA A 83 10.39 0.56 7.98
CA ALA A 83 10.06 1.42 9.11
C ALA A 83 11.11 1.36 10.24
N MET A 84 11.65 0.17 10.53
CA MET A 84 12.78 -0.01 11.46
C MET A 84 13.94 0.91 11.07
N ARG A 85 14.35 0.89 9.78
CA ARG A 85 15.41 1.76 9.26
C ARG A 85 15.08 3.24 9.35
N LYS A 86 13.89 3.66 8.94
CA LYS A 86 13.48 5.07 9.03
C LYS A 86 13.46 5.58 10.48
N LYS A 87 13.16 4.70 11.45
CA LYS A 87 13.24 5.00 12.89
C LYS A 87 14.66 4.93 13.47
N GLY A 88 15.65 4.49 12.70
CA GLY A 88 17.02 4.28 13.18
C GLY A 88 17.16 3.10 14.15
N TRP A 89 16.22 2.15 14.10
CA TRP A 89 16.22 0.97 14.95
C TRP A 89 16.99 -0.18 14.28
N GLU A 90 17.73 -0.95 15.08
CA GLU A 90 18.45 -2.13 14.59
C GLU A 90 17.49 -3.26 14.22
N ILE A 91 17.72 -3.86 13.06
CA ILE A 91 17.06 -5.11 12.65
C ILE A 91 17.86 -6.27 13.24
N PRO A 92 17.25 -7.17 14.03
CA PRO A 92 17.95 -8.33 14.58
C PRO A 92 18.59 -9.18 13.49
N ALA A 93 19.80 -9.70 13.76
CA ALA A 93 20.60 -10.43 12.77
C ALA A 93 19.82 -11.60 12.13
N GLN A 94 19.02 -12.34 12.90
CA GLN A 94 18.20 -13.44 12.38
C GLN A 94 17.10 -13.00 11.38
N LEU A 95 16.74 -11.72 11.38
CA LEU A 95 15.73 -11.12 10.49
C LEU A 95 16.34 -10.33 9.33
N ALA A 96 17.67 -10.21 9.23
CA ALA A 96 18.34 -9.44 8.19
C ALA A 96 17.96 -9.88 6.76
N HIS A 97 17.61 -11.15 6.57
CA HIS A 97 17.21 -11.71 5.28
C HIS A 97 15.89 -11.12 4.72
N ILE A 98 15.03 -10.56 5.57
CA ILE A 98 13.71 -10.03 5.20
C ILE A 98 13.81 -8.87 4.19
N GLU A 99 14.93 -8.16 4.20
CA GLU A 99 15.18 -7.03 3.30
C GLU A 99 15.34 -7.45 1.83
N SER A 100 15.76 -8.69 1.58
CA SER A 100 16.19 -9.14 0.25
C SER A 100 15.04 -9.53 -0.69
N SER A 101 13.78 -9.35 -0.29
CA SER A 101 12.65 -9.60 -1.18
C SER A 101 12.62 -8.54 -2.31
N GLY A 102 12.82 -8.95 -3.58
CA GLY A 102 12.82 -8.06 -4.76
C GLY A 102 11.44 -7.43 -5.09
N SER A 103 11.32 -6.69 -6.20
CA SER A 103 10.01 -6.16 -6.65
C SER A 103 9.08 -7.27 -7.17
N THR A 104 7.76 -7.07 -7.06
CA THR A 104 6.73 -8.06 -7.36
C THR A 104 5.55 -7.43 -8.13
N ARG A 105 4.84 -8.23 -8.93
CA ARG A 105 3.78 -7.78 -9.85
C ARG A 105 2.49 -7.25 -9.19
N GLN A 106 2.39 -7.22 -7.85
CA GLN A 106 1.18 -6.79 -7.16
C GLN A 106 1.18 -5.29 -6.81
N GLU A 107 2.35 -4.65 -6.87
CA GLU A 107 2.52 -3.20 -6.68
C GLU A 107 2.13 -2.45 -7.97
N ALA A 108 1.50 -1.27 -7.84
CA ALA A 108 0.96 -0.53 -8.98
C ALA A 108 2.03 -0.08 -9.98
N SER A 109 3.20 0.36 -9.50
CA SER A 109 4.35 0.75 -10.32
C SER A 109 4.85 -0.39 -11.21
N SER A 110 4.90 -1.60 -10.68
CA SER A 110 5.28 -2.81 -11.43
C SER A 110 4.29 -3.15 -12.55
N ILE A 111 2.99 -2.87 -12.35
CA ILE A 111 1.94 -3.10 -13.35
C ILE A 111 2.06 -2.10 -14.50
N LEU A 112 2.26 -0.81 -14.16
CA LEU A 112 2.44 0.25 -15.16
C LEU A 112 3.69 0.02 -16.01
N ALA A 113 4.81 -0.35 -15.38
CA ALA A 113 6.05 -0.66 -16.09
C ALA A 113 5.88 -1.82 -17.09
N ALA A 114 5.07 -2.83 -16.76
CA ALA A 114 4.79 -3.95 -17.66
C ALA A 114 3.95 -3.54 -18.88
N HIS A 115 3.09 -2.52 -18.76
CA HIS A 115 2.24 -2.04 -19.86
C HIS A 115 2.93 -0.99 -20.73
N ALA A 116 3.88 -0.24 -20.18
CA ALA A 116 4.65 0.76 -20.94
C ALA A 116 5.69 0.14 -21.92
N GLY A 117 5.96 -1.17 -21.79
CA GLY A 117 6.86 -1.93 -22.66
C GLY A 117 6.18 -2.70 -23.79
N VAL A 118 4.90 -2.42 -24.07
CA VAL A 118 4.11 -3.00 -25.18
C VAL A 118 3.86 -1.97 -26.26
#